data_AF-A0A924AHV4-F1
#
_entry.id   AF-A0A924AHV4-F1
#
_cell.length_a   1.000
_cell.length_b   1.000
_cell.length_c   1.000
_cell.angle_alpha   90.00
_cell.angle_beta   90.00
_cell.angle_gamma   90.00
#
_symmetry.space_group_name_H-M   'P 1'
#
loop_
_entity.id
_entity.type
_entity.pdbx_description
1 polymer ?
#
loop_
_entity_poly.entity_id
_entity_poly.type
_entity_poly.pdbx_seq_one_letter_code
_entity_poly.pdbx_strand_id
1 'polypeptide(L)' 'KSEGNSLKNAPKDFEKNHPAIEYLKLKSFEAIHKFDISEVTKKDFVAQMSKKMILLKPLNEFINRALIDDE' A
#
# COMPACT_ATOMS: atom_id res chain seq x y z
N LYS A 1 3.02 1.08 -12.47
CA LYS A 1 3.23 -0.33 -12.09
C LYS A 1 4.73 -0.58 -12.16
N SER A 2 5.36 -0.87 -11.03
CA SER A 2 6.76 -1.34 -11.04
C SER A 2 6.77 -2.73 -11.68
N GLU A 3 7.56 -2.92 -12.72
CA GLU A 3 7.74 -4.24 -13.33
C GLU A 3 8.29 -5.20 -12.26
N GLY A 4 7.56 -6.29 -11.97
CA GLY A 4 8.00 -7.32 -11.02
C GLY A 4 7.29 -7.36 -9.66
N ASN A 5 6.29 -6.50 -9.40
CA ASN A 5 5.55 -6.50 -8.13
C ASN A 5 4.46 -7.59 -8.00
N SER A 6 4.45 -8.59 -8.89
CA SER A 6 3.49 -9.69 -8.83
C SER A 6 4.16 -11.03 -9.11
N LEU A 7 3.70 -12.07 -8.44
CA LEU A 7 4.09 -13.46 -8.65
C LEU A 7 3.44 -13.99 -9.94
N LYS A 8 4.15 -14.86 -10.66
CA LYS A 8 3.60 -15.52 -11.86
C LYS A 8 2.48 -16.50 -11.51
N ASN A 9 2.65 -17.23 -10.41
CA ASN A 9 1.74 -18.26 -9.95
C ASN A 9 1.03 -17.82 -8.66
N ALA A 10 -0.17 -18.35 -8.44
CA ALA A 10 -0.84 -18.29 -7.16
C ALA A 10 0.05 -18.88 -6.04
N PRO A 11 -0.02 -18.36 -4.80
CA PRO A 11 0.64 -18.97 -3.67
C PRO A 11 0.20 -20.42 -3.48
N LYS A 12 1.07 -21.22 -2.86
CA LYS A 12 0.76 -22.59 -2.48
C LYS A 12 -0.46 -22.57 -1.55
N ASP A 13 -1.33 -23.57 -1.70
CA ASP A 13 -2.51 -23.78 -0.84
C ASP A 13 -3.69 -22.80 -1.06
N PHE A 14 -3.66 -21.96 -2.11
CA PHE A 14 -4.80 -21.14 -2.54
C PHE A 14 -5.37 -21.59 -3.89
N GLU A 15 -6.70 -21.58 -4.01
CA GLU A 15 -7.38 -21.87 -5.27
C GLU A 15 -7.09 -20.80 -6.34
N LYS A 16 -6.74 -21.26 -7.54
CA LYS A 16 -6.45 -20.36 -8.68
C LYS A 16 -7.64 -19.50 -9.11
N ASN A 17 -8.87 -19.94 -8.81
CA ASN A 17 -10.10 -19.25 -9.19
C ASN A 17 -10.68 -18.42 -8.05
N HIS A 18 -9.98 -18.30 -6.91
CA HIS A 18 -10.45 -17.48 -5.80
C HIS A 18 -10.57 -16.01 -6.25
N PRO A 19 -11.69 -15.31 -5.94
CA PRO A 19 -11.95 -13.96 -6.44
C PRO A 19 -10.87 -12.93 -6.04
N ALA A 20 -10.14 -13.21 -4.95
CA ALA A 20 -9.06 -12.36 -4.46
C ALA A 20 -7.63 -12.83 -4.81
N ILE A 21 -7.45 -13.85 -5.66
CA ILE A 21 -6.14 -14.49 -5.90
C ILE A 21 -5.09 -13.52 -6.45
N GLU A 22 -5.50 -12.54 -7.26
CA GLU A 22 -4.58 -11.56 -7.83
C GLU A 22 -4.00 -10.62 -6.78
N TYR A 23 -4.70 -10.39 -5.66
CA TYR A 23 -4.16 -9.63 -4.54
C TYR A 23 -3.09 -10.40 -3.78
N LEU A 24 -3.26 -11.72 -3.62
CA LEU A 24 -2.28 -12.60 -2.98
C LEU A 24 -0.99 -12.78 -3.80
N LYS A 25 -1.04 -12.49 -5.09
CA LYS A 25 0.14 -12.50 -5.96
C LYS A 25 0.98 -11.22 -5.82
N LEU A 26 0.48 -10.15 -5.21
CA LEU A 26 1.25 -8.93 -5.02
C LEU A 26 2.36 -9.14 -3.99
N LYS A 27 3.55 -8.59 -4.25
CA LYS A 27 4.69 -8.68 -3.32
C LYS A 27 4.75 -7.51 -2.34
N SER A 28 4.18 -6.37 -2.70
CA SER A 28 4.05 -5.20 -1.86
C SER A 28 2.74 -4.45 -2.14
N PHE A 29 2.28 -3.72 -1.13
CA PHE A 29 1.19 -2.76 -1.23
C PHE A 29 1.76 -1.36 -0.96
N GLU A 30 1.67 -0.48 -1.94
CA GLU A 30 2.30 0.84 -1.89
C GLU A 30 1.33 1.91 -2.36
N ALA A 31 1.35 3.06 -1.69
CA ALA A 31 0.66 4.27 -2.11
C ALA A 31 1.71 5.35 -2.40
N ILE A 32 1.62 5.96 -3.58
CA ILE A 32 2.60 6.95 -4.04
C ILE A 32 1.85 8.23 -4.38
N HIS A 33 2.21 9.32 -3.71
CA HIS A 33 1.73 10.67 -4.05
C HIS A 33 2.91 11.53 -4.50
N LYS A 34 2.91 11.95 -5.77
CA LYS A 34 3.91 12.89 -6.29
C LYS A 34 3.54 14.31 -5.87
N PHE A 35 4.54 15.11 -5.53
CA PHE A 35 4.39 16.54 -5.25
C PHE A 35 5.51 17.31 -5.96
N ASP A 36 5.27 18.60 -6.20
CA ASP A 36 6.28 19.45 -6.82
C ASP A 36 7.35 19.83 -5.78
N ILE A 37 8.62 19.79 -6.19
CA ILE A 37 9.73 20.20 -5.34
C ILE A 37 9.63 21.66 -4.92
N SER A 38 8.95 22.51 -5.72
CA SER A 38 8.65 23.89 -5.37
C SER A 38 7.78 24.01 -4.11
N GLU A 39 7.04 22.96 -3.74
CA GLU A 39 6.23 22.95 -2.53
C GLU A 39 7.09 22.90 -1.26
N VAL A 40 8.32 22.39 -1.32
CA VAL A 40 9.19 22.16 -0.14
C VAL A 40 9.55 23.45 0.58
N THR A 41 9.62 24.58 -0.15
CA THR A 41 9.97 25.89 0.41
C THR A 41 8.78 26.65 0.97
N LYS A 42 7.54 26.14 0.76
CA LYS A 42 6.34 26.79 1.27
C LYS A 42 6.26 26.64 2.79
N LYS A 43 5.84 27.70 3.47
CA LYS A 43 5.73 27.73 4.94
C LYS A 43 4.79 26.64 5.49
N ASP A 44 3.79 26.23 4.71
CA ASP A 44 2.80 25.22 5.10
C ASP A 44 3.13 23.80 4.61
N PHE A 45 4.27 23.60 3.94
CA PHE A 45 4.65 22.31 3.35
C PHE A 45 4.49 21.13 4.30
N VAL A 46 5.05 21.25 5.51
CA VAL A 46 4.98 20.19 6.53
C VAL A 46 3.53 19.88 6.89
N ALA A 47 2.72 20.92 7.16
CA ALA A 47 1.31 20.72 7.50
C ALA A 47 0.52 20.05 6.37
N GLN A 48 0.80 20.39 5.11
CA GLN A 48 0.18 19.76 3.95
C GLN A 48 0.62 18.30 3.78
N MET A 49 1.91 18.00 3.91
CA MET A 49 2.41 16.62 3.79
C MET A 49 1.93 15.74 4.94
N SER A 50 1.88 16.25 6.18
CA SER A 50 1.33 15.52 7.32
C SER A 50 -0.13 15.12 7.10
N LYS A 51 -0.97 16.03 6.58
CA LYS A 51 -2.36 15.71 6.22
C LYS A 51 -2.43 14.59 5.19
N LYS A 52 -1.60 14.65 4.15
CA LYS A 52 -1.54 13.60 3.11
C LYS A 52 -1.08 12.26 3.68
N MET A 53 -0.10 12.24 4.59
CA MET A 53 0.35 11.02 5.25
C MET A 53 -0.71 10.40 6.17
N ILE A 54 -1.50 11.23 6.87
CA ILE A 54 -2.61 10.75 7.71
C ILE A 54 -3.65 10.00 6.86
N LEU A 55 -3.87 10.40 5.61
CA LEU A 55 -4.77 9.69 4.69
C LEU A 55 -4.31 8.26 4.37
N LEU A 56 -3.04 7.91 4.61
CA LEU A 56 -2.53 6.54 4.43
C LEU A 56 -2.87 5.63 5.62
N LYS A 57 -3.27 6.18 6.77
CA LYS A 57 -3.54 5.42 8.00
C LYS A 57 -4.55 4.27 7.79
N PRO A 58 -5.70 4.46 7.11
CA PRO A 58 -6.67 3.36 6.92
C PRO A 58 -6.11 2.19 6.10
N LEU A 59 -5.25 2.45 5.12
CA LEU A 59 -4.59 1.40 4.34
C LEU A 59 -3.61 0.61 5.22
N ASN A 60 -2.81 1.30 6.03
CA ASN A 60 -1.88 0.67 6.96
C ASN A 60 -2.64 -0.18 7.99
N GLU A 61 -3.72 0.34 8.56
CA GLU A 61 -4.59 -0.39 9.48
C GLU A 61 -5.16 -1.64 8.81
N PHE A 62 -5.65 -1.54 7.58
CA PHE A 62 -6.16 -2.70 6.86
C PHE A 62 -5.12 -3.80 6.69
N ILE A 63 -3.91 -3.46 6.23
CA ILE A 63 -2.84 -4.44 6.00
C ILE A 63 -2.38 -5.04 7.32
N ASN A 64 -2.23 -4.20 8.36
CA ASN A 64 -1.77 -4.65 9.68
C ASN A 64 -2.78 -5.54 10.41
N ARG A 65 -4.08 -5.50 10.07
CA ARG A 65 -5.07 -6.45 10.63
C ARG A 65 -4.67 -7.91 10.41
N ALA A 66 -3.97 -8.23 9.33
CA ALA A 66 -3.51 -9.59 9.05
C ALA A 66 -2.30 -10.03 9.89
N LEU A 67 -1.65 -9.10 10.61
CA LEU A 67 -0.46 -9.35 11.43
C LEU A 67 -0.76 -9.39 12.93
N ILE A 68 -1.92 -8.91 13.33
CA ILE A 68 -2.38 -8.96 14.71
C ILE A 68 -3.10 -10.30 14.85
N ASP A 69 -2.45 -11.26 15.49
CA ASP A 69 -3.09 -12.51 15.91
C ASP A 69 -4.06 -12.18 17.04
N ASP A 70 -5.36 -12.40 16.82
CA ASP A 70 -6.32 -12.49 17.92
C ASP A 70 -6.21 -13.91 18.51
N GLU A 71 -5.20 -14.13 19.37
CA GLU A 71 -5.28 -15.15 20.44
C GLU A 71 -6.07 -14.60 21.64
#